data_AF-A0AAW0D658-F1
#
_entry.id   AF-A0AAW0D658-F1
#
_cell.length_a   1.000
_cell.length_b   1.000
_cell.length_c   1.000
_cell.angle_alpha   90.00
_cell.angle_beta   90.00
_cell.angle_gamma   90.00
#
_symmetry.space_group_name_H-M   'P 1'
#
loop_
_entity.id
_entity.type
_entity.pdbx_description
1 polymer ?
#
loop_
_entity_poly.entity_id
_entity_poly.type
_entity_poly.pdbx_seq_one_letter_code
_entity_poly.pdbx_strand_id
1 'polypeptide(L)'
;MQPAGSPAIPSALRLDWSATQTESAIAQTATLDTDHSTYNSFRGSVHTAAVQRSTFNVHAKQSDQSLESFIKLSLQEKNAVINYLVAISKVSADILRNMVPRHEGMAIRISGGKRKDAASLRADFGVHQCTKACLISESEAVRAGFAGKPALGPTELQESSLVLNLRSANKKRKASFTRIEDPSLKKARHSAESSTPKTSFPFILPQTEKDKIICEFIESTSNAALKRYECSFCGKLELATAVKIKTIQELDISMLDRAVQTLRLSSSQPRIESFKASSLINGSTYVLCHLCGLSVSKNKFQTIPLRSYANGLWIGEVPLELRELTFLEEQCIARARATKCMYKIKLGPSGQLAARGNVCILPQDTSSFVS
;
A
#
# COMPACT_ATOMS: atom_id res chain seq x y z
N MET A 1 -64.50 -27.65 -40.73
CA MET A 1 -63.34 -26.75 -40.88
C MET A 1 -63.61 -25.49 -40.08
N GLN A 2 -62.95 -25.36 -38.93
CA GLN A 2 -62.67 -24.13 -38.18
C GLN A 2 -61.89 -24.57 -36.93
N PRO A 3 -60.60 -24.22 -36.77
CA PRO A 3 -59.86 -24.59 -35.58
C PRO A 3 -60.07 -23.60 -34.44
N ALA A 4 -60.19 -24.16 -33.24
CA ALA A 4 -60.34 -23.49 -31.96
C ALA A 4 -59.10 -22.66 -31.58
N GLY A 5 -59.37 -21.54 -30.90
CA GLY A 5 -58.38 -20.53 -30.51
C GLY A 5 -57.35 -21.00 -29.47
N SER A 6 -56.16 -20.41 -29.56
CA SER A 6 -55.11 -20.46 -28.55
C SER A 6 -55.19 -19.20 -27.66
N PRO A 7 -54.93 -19.30 -26.34
CA PRO A 7 -54.98 -18.16 -25.43
C PRO A 7 -53.71 -17.29 -25.52
N ALA A 8 -53.92 -15.99 -25.39
CA ALA A 8 -52.89 -14.95 -25.40
C ALA A 8 -51.99 -15.01 -24.16
N ILE A 9 -50.68 -14.82 -24.38
CA ILE A 9 -49.68 -14.58 -23.33
C ILE A 9 -49.50 -13.05 -23.20
N PRO A 10 -49.54 -12.45 -22.00
CA PRO A 10 -49.35 -11.02 -21.85
C PRO A 10 -47.85 -10.65 -21.89
N SER A 11 -47.49 -9.83 -22.88
CA SER A 11 -46.22 -9.10 -22.95
C SER A 11 -46.21 -7.97 -21.93
N ALA A 12 -45.49 -8.12 -20.83
CA ALA A 12 -45.15 -7.03 -19.92
C ALA A 12 -43.70 -7.17 -19.45
N LEU A 13 -42.83 -6.29 -19.96
CA LEU A 13 -41.64 -5.69 -19.34
C LEU A 13 -40.66 -5.23 -20.45
N ARG A 14 -41.04 -4.16 -21.15
CA ARG A 14 -40.06 -3.24 -21.76
C ARG A 14 -39.72 -2.21 -20.68
N LEU A 15 -38.50 -2.24 -20.19
CA LEU A 15 -37.95 -1.16 -19.39
C LEU A 15 -37.40 -0.11 -20.37
N ASP A 16 -38.19 0.93 -20.61
CA ASP A 16 -37.73 2.14 -21.29
C ASP A 16 -36.70 2.85 -20.40
N TRP A 17 -35.52 3.10 -20.98
CA TRP A 17 -34.46 3.90 -20.40
C TRP A 17 -34.63 5.32 -20.94
N SER A 18 -35.38 6.18 -20.22
CA SER A 18 -35.49 7.60 -20.55
C SER A 18 -34.40 8.38 -19.80
N ALA A 19 -33.45 8.91 -20.58
CA ALA A 19 -32.49 9.91 -20.14
C ALA A 19 -33.22 11.24 -19.94
N THR A 20 -33.30 11.73 -18.71
CA THR A 20 -33.73 13.09 -18.43
C THR A 20 -32.58 14.07 -18.68
N GLN A 21 -32.60 14.70 -19.85
CA GLN A 21 -31.94 15.98 -20.08
C GLN A 21 -32.55 17.02 -19.14
N THR A 22 -31.71 17.67 -18.34
CA THR A 22 -32.06 18.94 -17.69
C THR A 22 -31.14 20.00 -18.28
N GLU A 23 -31.65 20.71 -19.28
CA GLU A 23 -31.15 22.01 -19.69
C GLU A 23 -31.56 23.04 -18.61
N SER A 24 -30.61 23.83 -18.13
CA SER A 24 -30.93 25.16 -17.60
C SER A 24 -29.81 26.12 -17.95
N ALA A 25 -30.19 27.09 -18.77
CA ALA A 25 -29.41 28.21 -19.20
C ALA A 25 -29.28 29.25 -18.08
N ILE A 26 -28.06 29.73 -17.83
CA ILE A 26 -27.82 31.11 -17.39
C ILE A 26 -26.64 31.64 -18.20
N ALA A 27 -26.98 32.42 -19.23
CA ALA A 27 -26.08 33.37 -19.85
C ALA A 27 -26.23 34.70 -19.09
N GLN A 28 -25.12 35.20 -18.53
CA GLN A 28 -24.95 36.63 -18.30
C GLN A 28 -23.55 37.03 -18.73
N THR A 29 -23.53 37.78 -19.83
CA THR A 29 -22.44 38.56 -20.40
C THR A 29 -22.02 39.66 -19.44
N ALA A 30 -20.73 39.72 -19.11
CA ALA A 30 -20.08 40.93 -18.62
C ALA A 30 -18.89 41.21 -19.55
N THR A 31 -19.08 42.19 -20.42
CA THR A 31 -18.07 42.92 -21.16
C THR A 31 -17.16 43.66 -20.19
N LEU A 32 -15.86 43.44 -20.25
CA LEU A 32 -14.88 44.38 -19.71
C LEU A 32 -13.73 44.53 -20.71
N ASP A 33 -13.58 45.79 -21.09
CA ASP A 33 -12.67 46.31 -22.10
C ASP A 33 -11.21 45.98 -21.82
N THR A 34 -10.52 45.68 -22.91
CA THR A 34 -9.08 45.75 -23.07
C THR A 34 -8.60 47.19 -22.94
N ASP A 35 -7.65 47.43 -22.04
CA ASP A 35 -6.72 48.56 -22.19
C ASP A 35 -5.27 48.08 -22.11
N HIS A 36 -4.55 48.46 -23.15
CA HIS A 36 -3.17 48.18 -23.48
C HIS A 36 -2.32 49.37 -23.02
N SER A 37 -1.39 49.19 -22.08
CA SER A 37 -0.20 50.03 -21.82
C SER A 37 0.32 49.66 -20.42
N THR A 38 1.56 49.20 -20.19
CA THR A 38 2.79 49.95 -20.43
C THR A 38 3.97 48.99 -20.29
N TYR A 39 4.90 49.07 -21.23
CA TYR A 39 6.21 48.42 -21.23
C TYR A 39 7.22 49.44 -20.67
N ASN A 40 7.88 49.17 -19.54
CA ASN A 40 9.33 49.39 -19.37
C ASN A 40 9.87 49.15 -17.96
N SER A 41 10.99 48.42 -17.95
CA SER A 41 12.18 48.52 -17.08
C SER A 41 12.01 48.65 -15.57
N PHE A 42 12.53 47.65 -14.83
CA PHE A 42 13.65 47.92 -13.92
C PHE A 42 14.51 46.66 -13.69
N ARG A 43 15.78 46.78 -14.07
CA ARG A 43 16.89 45.89 -13.66
C ARG A 43 17.13 46.09 -12.15
N GLY A 44 17.37 45.00 -11.41
CA GLY A 44 17.73 45.11 -10.00
C GLY A 44 18.20 43.82 -9.35
N SER A 45 19.51 43.59 -9.42
CA SER A 45 20.38 42.94 -8.44
C SER A 45 20.13 41.49 -7.99
N VAL A 46 21.09 40.66 -8.37
CA VAL A 46 21.38 39.33 -7.85
C VAL A 46 22.02 39.49 -6.47
N HIS A 47 21.38 38.95 -5.43
CA HIS A 47 22.07 38.60 -4.19
C HIS A 47 21.81 37.14 -3.82
N THR A 48 22.89 36.37 -3.92
CA THR A 48 23.09 35.05 -3.34
C THR A 48 22.88 35.08 -1.83
N ALA A 49 21.89 34.33 -1.34
CA ALA A 49 21.78 33.95 0.06
C ALA A 49 21.64 32.43 0.14
N ALA A 50 22.74 31.78 0.52
CA ALA A 50 22.76 30.40 0.97
C ALA A 50 21.95 30.31 2.27
N VAL A 51 20.86 29.54 2.27
CA VAL A 51 20.11 29.22 3.48
C VAL A 51 20.39 27.77 3.86
N GLN A 52 20.95 27.64 5.05
CA GLN A 52 21.35 26.42 5.72
C GLN A 52 20.17 25.46 5.88
N ARG A 53 20.45 24.18 5.61
CA ARG A 53 19.63 23.06 6.08
C ARG A 53 19.72 23.00 7.60
N SER A 54 18.59 23.08 8.28
CA SER A 54 18.47 22.61 9.66
C SER A 54 17.18 21.77 9.84
N THR A 55 17.48 20.54 10.27
CA THR A 55 16.78 19.60 11.15
C THR A 55 15.41 19.93 11.78
N PHE A 56 14.71 18.81 12.07
CA PHE A 56 13.48 18.56 12.87
C PHE A 56 12.16 18.55 12.06
N ASN A 57 11.23 17.59 12.23
CA ASN A 57 11.04 16.68 13.35
C ASN A 57 10.47 15.31 12.93
N VAL A 58 10.90 14.33 13.72
CA VAL A 58 10.50 12.93 13.80
C VAL A 58 9.08 12.86 14.40
N HIS A 59 8.17 12.13 13.75
CA HIS A 59 7.24 11.18 14.39
C HIS A 59 6.27 10.60 13.35
N ALA A 60 6.73 9.58 12.62
CA ALA A 60 5.85 8.62 11.94
C ALA A 60 6.00 7.27 12.64
N LYS A 61 4.99 6.90 13.41
CA LYS A 61 4.97 5.72 14.28
C LYS A 61 4.49 4.49 13.48
N GLN A 62 5.38 3.93 12.67
CA GLN A 62 5.52 2.51 12.36
C GLN A 62 6.83 2.40 11.58
N SER A 63 7.84 1.86 12.26
CA SER A 63 9.21 1.77 11.78
C SER A 63 9.26 1.17 10.37
N ASP A 64 9.56 2.01 9.39
CA ASP A 64 10.58 1.66 8.41
C ASP A 64 11.74 1.13 9.25
N GLN A 65 11.97 -0.18 9.24
CA GLN A 65 13.24 -0.76 9.64
C GLN A 65 14.27 -0.29 8.61
N SER A 66 14.55 1.02 8.66
CA SER A 66 15.81 1.63 8.27
C SER A 66 16.87 0.67 8.77
N LEU A 67 17.46 -0.07 7.83
CA LEU A 67 18.54 -1.06 8.00
C LEU A 67 19.24 -0.87 9.34
N GLU A 68 18.75 -1.53 10.40
CA GLU A 68 19.51 -1.54 11.65
C GLU A 68 20.84 -2.19 11.29
N SER A 69 21.92 -1.44 11.44
CA SER A 69 23.28 -1.94 11.30
C SER A 69 23.49 -2.96 12.39
N PHE A 70 23.48 -4.24 12.01
CA PHE A 70 24.01 -5.30 12.87
C PHE A 70 25.52 -5.19 12.86
N ILE A 71 26.14 -5.39 14.02
CA ILE A 71 27.59 -5.32 14.15
C ILE A 71 28.20 -6.71 14.40
N LYS A 72 29.45 -6.88 13.99
CA LYS A 72 30.20 -8.11 14.22
C LYS A 72 30.80 -8.09 15.62
N LEU A 73 30.35 -9.05 16.44
CA LEU A 73 30.81 -9.29 17.81
C LEU A 73 31.21 -10.75 17.99
N SER A 74 32.23 -10.98 18.81
CA SER A 74 32.55 -12.32 19.33
C SER A 74 31.43 -12.84 20.25
N LEU A 75 31.41 -14.14 20.51
CA LEU A 75 30.39 -14.78 21.35
C LEU A 75 30.35 -14.20 22.77
N GLN A 76 31.53 -13.95 23.34
CA GLN A 76 31.69 -13.37 24.67
C GLN A 76 31.15 -11.94 24.73
N GLU A 77 31.42 -11.13 23.69
CA GLU A 77 30.90 -9.76 23.60
C GLU A 77 29.37 -9.74 23.45
N LYS A 78 28.80 -10.64 22.64
CA LYS A 78 27.33 -10.76 22.53
C LYS A 78 26.70 -11.05 23.89
N ASN A 79 27.25 -12.01 24.64
CA ASN A 79 26.77 -12.33 26.00
C ASN A 79 26.94 -11.14 26.97
N ALA A 80 28.05 -10.40 26.88
CA ALA A 80 28.27 -9.20 27.69
C ALA A 80 27.22 -8.10 27.40
N VAL A 81 26.86 -7.88 26.13
CA VAL A 81 25.80 -6.94 25.74
C VAL A 81 24.46 -7.35 26.34
N ILE A 82 24.09 -8.63 26.24
CA ILE A 82 22.82 -9.14 26.79
C ILE A 82 22.79 -9.00 28.31
N ASN A 83 23.85 -9.42 29.01
CA ASN A 83 23.94 -9.31 30.46
C ASN A 83 23.81 -7.85 30.93
N TYR A 84 24.45 -6.92 30.22
CA TYR A 84 24.32 -5.49 30.50
C TYR A 84 22.88 -4.99 30.33
N LEU A 85 22.23 -5.33 29.20
CA LEU A 85 20.86 -4.89 28.92
C LEU A 85 19.84 -5.49 29.90
N VAL A 86 20.06 -6.71 30.36
CA VAL A 86 19.23 -7.36 31.39
C VAL A 86 19.41 -6.70 32.75
N ALA A 87 20.63 -6.32 33.11
CA ALA A 87 20.94 -5.69 34.40
C ALA A 87 20.33 -4.28 34.54
N ILE A 88 20.07 -3.58 33.43
CA ILE A 88 19.42 -2.27 33.47
C ILE A 88 17.92 -2.43 33.76
N SER A 89 17.52 -2.11 35.00
CA SER A 89 16.13 -2.14 35.46
C SER A 89 15.19 -1.26 34.63
N LYS A 90 15.72 -0.20 33.98
CA LYS A 90 14.96 0.77 33.18
C LYS A 90 14.65 0.34 31.74
N VAL A 91 15.13 -0.80 31.26
CA VAL A 91 14.82 -1.25 29.89
C VAL A 91 13.34 -1.63 29.79
N SER A 92 12.60 -1.01 28.88
CA SER A 92 11.18 -1.29 28.69
C SER A 92 10.94 -2.69 28.12
N ALA A 93 9.76 -3.26 28.40
CA ALA A 93 9.36 -4.56 27.86
C ALA A 93 9.42 -4.60 26.33
N ASP A 94 9.14 -3.48 25.65
CA ASP A 94 9.12 -3.42 24.19
C ASP A 94 10.51 -3.53 23.57
N ILE A 95 11.54 -2.96 24.22
CA ILE A 95 12.93 -3.12 23.78
C ILE A 95 13.32 -4.60 23.85
N LEU A 96 13.05 -5.27 24.98
CA LEU A 96 13.33 -6.70 25.16
C LEU A 96 12.57 -7.56 24.12
N ARG A 97 11.30 -7.23 23.83
CA ARG A 97 10.51 -7.94 22.81
C ARG A 97 11.07 -7.78 21.40
N ASN A 98 11.65 -6.64 21.07
CA ASN A 98 12.30 -6.40 19.77
C ASN A 98 13.64 -7.16 19.65
N MET A 99 14.29 -7.47 20.77
CA MET A 99 15.48 -8.32 20.80
C MET A 99 15.16 -9.79 20.58
N VAL A 100 14.08 -10.32 21.15
CA VAL A 100 13.77 -11.77 21.12
C VAL A 100 13.88 -12.41 19.72
N PRO A 101 13.33 -11.86 18.61
CA PRO A 101 13.45 -12.48 17.29
C PRO A 101 14.88 -12.58 16.75
N ARG A 102 15.81 -11.81 17.33
CA ARG A 102 17.23 -11.77 16.94
C ARG A 102 18.08 -12.77 17.71
N HIS A 103 17.48 -13.56 18.60
CA HIS A 103 18.15 -14.53 19.43
C HIS A 103 17.56 -15.92 19.24
N GLU A 104 18.44 -16.90 19.01
CA GLU A 104 18.05 -18.28 18.75
C GLU A 104 17.42 -18.93 19.99
N GLY A 105 16.31 -19.65 19.79
CA GLY A 105 15.60 -20.34 20.87
C GLY A 105 14.74 -19.44 21.77
N MET A 106 14.68 -18.12 21.52
CA MET A 106 13.86 -17.21 22.31
C MET A 106 12.44 -17.04 21.76
N ALA A 107 11.45 -16.90 22.64
CA ALA A 107 10.05 -16.76 22.27
C ALA A 107 9.37 -15.60 23.02
N ILE A 108 8.61 -14.77 22.28
CA ILE A 108 7.89 -13.61 22.83
C ILE A 108 6.66 -14.04 23.66
N ARG A 109 6.14 -15.24 23.42
CA ARG A 109 4.90 -15.73 24.02
C ARG A 109 5.14 -16.95 24.90
N ILE A 110 4.34 -17.08 25.95
CA ILE A 110 4.24 -18.27 26.80
C ILE A 110 3.34 -19.30 26.08
N SER A 111 3.35 -20.57 26.50
CA SER A 111 2.54 -21.67 25.95
C SER A 111 1.02 -21.40 25.87
N GLY A 112 0.50 -20.38 26.56
CA GLY A 112 -0.88 -19.90 26.45
C GLY A 112 -1.11 -18.72 25.48
N GLY A 113 -0.15 -18.38 24.62
CA GLY A 113 -0.27 -17.29 23.64
C GLY A 113 -0.16 -15.86 24.22
N LYS A 114 -0.18 -15.70 25.54
CA LYS A 114 0.07 -14.42 26.22
C LYS A 114 1.51 -13.96 25.97
N ARG A 115 1.70 -12.65 25.75
CA ARG A 115 3.02 -12.03 25.60
C ARG A 115 3.73 -12.02 26.95
N LYS A 116 5.03 -12.32 26.96
CA LYS A 116 5.88 -12.21 28.15
C LYS A 116 5.98 -10.75 28.60
N ASP A 117 5.99 -10.55 29.91
CA ASP A 117 6.26 -9.27 30.55
C ASP A 117 7.77 -9.00 30.63
N ALA A 118 8.17 -7.83 31.15
CA ALA A 118 9.58 -7.47 31.24
C ALA A 118 10.36 -8.40 32.18
N ALA A 119 9.75 -8.84 33.29
CA ALA A 119 10.40 -9.72 34.26
C ALA A 119 10.70 -11.10 33.66
N SER A 120 9.72 -11.70 32.99
CA SER A 120 9.87 -12.99 32.31
C SER A 120 10.92 -12.93 31.21
N LEU A 121 10.91 -11.87 30.40
CA LEU A 121 11.91 -11.69 29.34
C LEU A 121 13.32 -11.52 29.91
N ARG A 122 13.49 -10.78 31.01
CA ARG A 122 14.80 -10.65 31.68
C ARG A 122 15.28 -11.99 32.23
N ALA A 123 14.39 -12.79 32.81
CA ALA A 123 14.73 -14.13 33.27
C ALA A 123 15.19 -15.02 32.09
N ASP A 124 14.47 -15.00 30.97
CA ASP A 124 14.86 -15.75 29.76
C ASP A 124 16.23 -15.29 29.22
N PHE A 125 16.46 -13.97 29.12
CA PHE A 125 17.75 -13.45 28.65
C PHE A 125 18.88 -13.72 29.64
N GLY A 126 18.60 -13.78 30.96
CA GLY A 126 19.59 -14.10 31.99
C GLY A 126 20.12 -15.53 31.91
N VAL A 127 19.35 -16.46 31.34
CA VAL A 127 19.79 -17.84 31.07
C VAL A 127 20.19 -18.07 29.62
N HIS A 128 19.99 -17.09 28.73
CA HIS A 128 20.31 -17.21 27.31
C HIS A 128 21.81 -17.12 27.07
N GLN A 129 22.36 -18.14 26.42
CA GLN A 129 23.70 -18.09 25.87
C GLN A 129 23.61 -17.79 24.37
N CYS A 130 24.18 -16.68 23.95
CA CYS A 130 24.20 -16.30 22.55
C CYS A 130 24.88 -17.38 21.70
N THR A 131 24.42 -17.55 20.46
CA THR A 131 25.06 -18.37 19.44
C THR A 131 25.71 -17.49 18.37
N LYS A 132 26.39 -18.11 17.39
CA LYS A 132 26.92 -17.37 16.23
C LYS A 132 25.80 -16.71 15.42
N ALA A 133 24.61 -17.30 15.40
CA ALA A 133 23.45 -16.80 14.67
C ALA A 133 22.73 -15.62 15.35
N CYS A 134 22.90 -15.41 16.67
CA CYS A 134 22.26 -14.28 17.35
C CYS A 134 22.77 -12.94 16.79
N LEU A 135 21.87 -11.97 16.61
CA LEU A 135 22.17 -10.65 16.06
C LEU A 135 22.02 -9.57 17.12
N ILE A 136 22.99 -8.66 17.19
CA ILE A 136 23.00 -7.49 18.09
C ILE A 136 23.02 -6.23 17.23
N SER A 137 22.09 -5.30 17.46
CA SER A 137 22.13 -4.02 16.74
C SER A 137 23.24 -3.12 17.27
N GLU A 138 23.75 -2.24 16.41
CA GLU A 138 24.73 -1.21 16.80
C GLU A 138 24.25 -0.39 18.01
N SER A 139 22.97 -0.03 18.04
CA SER A 139 22.36 0.71 19.14
C SER A 139 22.38 -0.02 20.49
N GLU A 140 22.41 -1.35 20.49
CA GLU A 140 22.48 -2.18 21.70
C GLU A 140 23.92 -2.33 22.18
N ALA A 141 24.81 -2.57 21.23
CA ALA A 141 26.23 -2.65 21.49
C ALA A 141 26.79 -1.34 22.05
N VAL A 142 26.42 -0.20 21.46
CA VAL A 142 26.84 1.13 21.94
C VAL A 142 26.35 1.37 23.37
N ARG A 143 25.12 0.99 23.71
CA ARG A 143 24.61 1.10 25.10
C ARG A 143 25.45 0.29 26.08
N ALA A 144 25.92 -0.88 25.67
CA ALA A 144 26.76 -1.75 26.47
C ALA A 144 28.26 -1.39 26.41
N GLY A 145 28.65 -0.28 25.79
CA GLY A 145 30.03 0.18 25.72
C GLY A 145 30.86 -0.42 24.56
N PHE A 146 30.23 -1.17 23.65
CA PHE A 146 30.88 -1.77 22.48
C PHE A 146 30.72 -0.90 21.22
N ALA A 147 31.16 0.36 21.29
CA ALA A 147 31.13 1.26 20.14
C ALA A 147 32.24 0.95 19.12
N GLY A 148 32.05 1.39 17.86
CA GLY A 148 33.08 1.32 16.80
C GLY A 148 33.36 -0.07 16.25
N LYS A 149 32.48 -1.04 16.49
CA LYS A 149 32.61 -2.41 15.95
C LYS A 149 32.23 -2.42 14.46
N PRO A 150 32.89 -3.23 13.62
CA PRO A 150 32.59 -3.27 12.21
C PRO A 150 31.17 -3.81 11.96
N ALA A 151 30.52 -3.32 10.91
CA ALA A 151 29.23 -3.83 10.48
C ALA A 151 29.32 -5.32 10.12
N LEU A 152 28.26 -6.07 10.40
CA LEU A 152 28.15 -7.48 10.04
C LEU A 152 28.08 -7.61 8.52
N GLY A 153 28.88 -8.52 7.95
CA GLY A 153 28.89 -8.73 6.50
C GLY A 153 27.55 -9.25 5.97
N PRO A 154 27.20 -8.99 4.70
CA PRO A 154 25.91 -9.42 4.14
C PRO A 154 25.73 -10.94 4.15
N THR A 155 26.81 -11.71 3.96
CA THR A 155 26.80 -13.19 4.02
C THR A 155 26.49 -13.69 5.43
N GLU A 156 27.19 -13.17 6.44
CA GLU A 156 26.99 -13.52 7.86
C GLU A 156 25.57 -13.14 8.34
N LEU A 157 25.07 -12.00 7.88
CA LEU A 157 23.70 -11.55 8.17
C LEU A 157 22.65 -12.48 7.54
N GLN A 158 22.88 -12.92 6.29
CA GLN A 158 21.99 -13.85 5.60
C GLN A 158 21.94 -15.21 6.30
N GLU A 159 23.10 -15.76 6.69
CA GLU A 159 23.19 -17.02 7.45
C GLU A 159 22.44 -16.93 8.77
N SER A 160 22.69 -15.86 9.54
CA SER A 160 22.00 -15.60 10.80
C SER A 160 20.48 -15.46 10.61
N SER A 161 20.05 -14.77 9.55
CA SER A 161 18.63 -14.58 9.25
C SER A 161 17.90 -15.89 8.94
N LEU A 162 18.58 -16.82 8.27
CA LEU A 162 18.03 -18.15 7.97
C LEU A 162 17.81 -18.96 9.25
N VAL A 163 18.81 -18.99 10.14
CA VAL A 163 18.72 -19.72 11.43
C VAL A 163 17.63 -19.14 12.33
N LEU A 164 17.61 -17.81 12.46
CA LEU A 164 16.64 -17.12 13.32
C LEU A 164 15.21 -17.09 12.75
N ASN A 165 14.99 -17.64 11.55
CA ASN A 165 13.74 -17.50 10.82
C ASN A 165 13.24 -16.04 10.79
N LEU A 166 14.19 -15.09 10.72
CA LEU A 166 13.89 -13.69 10.50
C LEU A 166 13.30 -13.62 9.11
N ARG A 167 11.96 -13.77 9.03
CA ARG A 167 11.22 -13.68 7.78
C ARG A 167 11.65 -12.37 7.16
N SER A 168 12.42 -12.44 6.08
CA SER A 168 12.81 -11.26 5.33
C SER A 168 11.52 -10.48 5.11
N ALA A 169 11.41 -9.28 5.68
CA ALA A 169 10.17 -8.53 5.76
C ALA A 169 9.49 -8.37 4.38
N ASN A 170 10.27 -8.58 3.31
CA ASN A 170 9.87 -8.61 1.91
C ASN A 170 8.96 -9.78 1.49
N LYS A 171 8.90 -10.92 2.19
CA LYS A 171 8.08 -12.08 1.75
C LYS A 171 6.60 -12.00 2.16
N LYS A 172 6.23 -11.07 3.06
CA LYS A 172 4.83 -10.89 3.49
C LYS A 172 3.94 -10.12 2.49
N ARG A 173 4.47 -9.61 1.38
CA ARG A 173 3.65 -8.92 0.36
C ARG A 173 3.07 -9.81 -0.73
N LYS A 174 3.27 -11.14 -0.70
CA LYS A 174 2.69 -12.08 -1.68
C LYS A 174 1.80 -13.19 -1.11
N ALA A 175 1.52 -13.18 0.20
CA ALA A 175 0.64 -14.15 0.83
C ALA A 175 -0.50 -13.47 1.60
N SER A 176 -1.42 -12.86 0.85
CA SER A 176 -2.76 -12.50 1.36
C SER A 176 -3.81 -12.81 0.30
N PHE A 177 -3.72 -14.03 -0.25
CA PHE A 177 -4.84 -14.75 -0.84
C PHE A 177 -4.84 -16.17 -0.25
N THR A 178 -4.79 -16.25 1.08
CA THR A 178 -5.10 -17.48 1.80
C THR A 178 -6.47 -17.30 2.42
N ARG A 179 -7.40 -18.04 1.81
CA ARG A 179 -8.72 -18.46 2.30
C ARG A 179 -8.81 -18.42 3.83
N ILE A 180 -9.86 -17.78 4.34
CA ILE A 180 -10.28 -17.90 5.74
C ILE A 180 -10.63 -19.37 5.95
N GLU A 181 -9.73 -20.15 6.55
CA GLU A 181 -10.05 -21.49 7.03
C GLU A 181 -10.50 -21.39 8.48
N ASP A 182 -11.69 -21.93 8.72
CA ASP A 182 -12.34 -22.08 10.01
C ASP A 182 -11.43 -22.83 11.02
N PRO A 183 -11.14 -22.25 12.19
CA PRO A 183 -10.36 -22.89 13.25
C PRO A 183 -10.94 -24.20 13.81
N SER A 184 -12.18 -24.56 13.49
CA SER A 184 -12.86 -25.75 14.05
C SER A 184 -12.35 -27.11 13.52
N LEU A 185 -11.59 -27.15 12.42
CA LEU A 185 -11.23 -28.41 11.74
C LEU A 185 -9.82 -28.99 12.04
N LYS A 186 -9.04 -28.40 12.96
CA LYS A 186 -7.62 -28.76 13.14
C LYS A 186 -7.30 -29.95 14.05
N LYS A 187 -8.27 -30.74 14.51
CA LYS A 187 -8.01 -31.77 15.54
C LYS A 187 -7.88 -33.23 15.06
N ALA A 188 -7.81 -33.51 13.76
CA ALA A 188 -7.88 -34.90 13.27
C ALA A 188 -6.85 -35.28 12.18
N ARG A 189 -5.58 -34.88 12.30
CA ARG A 189 -4.58 -35.18 11.23
C ARG A 189 -3.22 -35.70 11.69
N HIS A 190 -3.21 -36.55 12.72
CA HIS A 190 -2.06 -37.42 12.98
C HIS A 190 -2.54 -38.83 13.31
N SER A 191 -2.94 -39.58 12.28
CA SER A 191 -2.69 -41.02 12.13
C SER A 191 -3.39 -41.50 10.87
N ALA A 192 -2.64 -41.90 9.85
CA ALA A 192 -2.99 -42.97 8.91
C ALA A 192 -2.00 -42.97 7.74
N GLU A 193 -1.16 -44.00 7.76
CA GLU A 193 -0.33 -44.47 6.67
C GLU A 193 -1.17 -44.87 5.43
N SER A 194 -0.53 -44.74 4.27
CA SER A 194 -0.53 -45.71 3.16
C SER A 194 -1.79 -46.54 2.91
N SER A 195 -2.61 -46.13 1.94
CA SER A 195 -3.12 -47.05 0.90
C SER A 195 -3.89 -46.33 -0.22
N THR A 196 -3.31 -46.38 -1.43
CA THR A 196 -3.90 -46.26 -2.78
C THR A 196 -4.71 -45.01 -3.17
N PRO A 197 -4.39 -44.36 -4.31
CA PRO A 197 -5.18 -43.27 -4.85
C PRO A 197 -6.39 -43.85 -5.60
N LYS A 198 -7.47 -44.16 -4.89
CA LYS A 198 -8.78 -44.30 -5.55
C LYS A 198 -9.19 -42.90 -5.99
N THR A 199 -8.96 -42.62 -7.27
CA THR A 199 -9.51 -41.48 -8.00
C THR A 199 -11.03 -41.64 -8.08
N SER A 200 -11.72 -41.41 -6.96
CA SER A 200 -13.16 -41.20 -7.01
C SER A 200 -13.37 -39.93 -7.83
N PHE A 201 -14.04 -40.08 -8.96
CA PHE A 201 -14.55 -38.98 -9.76
C PHE A 201 -15.21 -37.94 -8.83
N PRO A 202 -15.02 -36.63 -9.05
CA PRO A 202 -15.55 -35.61 -8.15
C PRO A 202 -17.05 -35.83 -7.91
N PHE A 203 -17.44 -35.92 -6.64
CA PHE A 203 -18.83 -36.07 -6.23
C PHE A 203 -19.66 -34.90 -6.78
N ILE A 204 -20.80 -35.21 -7.41
CA ILE A 204 -21.72 -34.18 -7.89
C ILE A 204 -22.35 -33.52 -6.67
N LEU A 205 -22.13 -32.21 -6.52
CA LEU A 205 -22.68 -31.44 -5.39
C LEU A 205 -24.22 -31.55 -5.33
N PRO A 206 -24.82 -31.62 -4.12
CA PRO A 206 -26.27 -31.50 -3.96
C PRO A 206 -26.80 -30.19 -4.57
N GLN A 207 -28.05 -30.19 -5.04
CA GLN A 207 -28.63 -29.01 -5.71
C GLN A 207 -28.62 -27.77 -4.80
N THR A 208 -28.90 -27.95 -3.51
CA THR A 208 -28.88 -26.87 -2.51
C THR A 208 -27.51 -26.19 -2.39
N GLU A 209 -26.41 -26.94 -2.50
CA GLU A 209 -25.06 -26.37 -2.50
C GLU A 209 -24.76 -25.64 -3.80
N LYS A 210 -25.21 -26.17 -4.94
CA LYS A 210 -25.09 -25.48 -6.24
C LYS A 210 -25.82 -24.15 -6.22
N ASP A 211 -27.06 -24.13 -5.74
CA ASP A 211 -27.88 -22.91 -5.65
C ASP A 211 -27.21 -21.89 -4.74
N LYS A 212 -26.65 -22.33 -3.60
CA LYS A 212 -25.90 -21.46 -2.71
C LYS A 212 -24.67 -20.85 -3.39
N ILE A 213 -23.90 -21.64 -4.13
CA ILE A 213 -22.72 -21.17 -4.88
C ILE A 213 -23.16 -20.17 -5.96
N ILE A 214 -24.27 -20.42 -6.65
CA ILE A 214 -24.80 -19.51 -7.67
C ILE A 214 -25.26 -18.19 -7.04
N CYS A 215 -25.99 -18.24 -5.92
CA CYS A 215 -26.40 -17.03 -5.21
C CYS A 215 -25.20 -16.23 -4.71
N GLU A 216 -24.21 -16.89 -4.09
CA GLU A 216 -22.96 -16.25 -3.64
C GLU A 216 -22.21 -15.62 -4.81
N PHE A 217 -22.16 -16.30 -5.96
CA PHE A 217 -21.58 -15.77 -7.19
C PHE A 217 -22.33 -14.53 -7.67
N ILE A 218 -23.66 -14.61 -7.83
CA ILE A 218 -24.50 -13.49 -8.28
C ILE A 218 -24.34 -12.28 -7.36
N GLU A 219 -24.37 -12.48 -6.05
CA GLU A 219 -24.16 -11.41 -5.06
C GLU A 219 -22.76 -10.80 -5.18
N SER A 220 -21.73 -11.64 -5.28
CA SER A 220 -20.33 -11.21 -5.37
C SER A 220 -19.99 -10.51 -6.69
N THR A 221 -20.68 -10.87 -7.78
CA THR A 221 -20.52 -10.24 -9.10
C THR A 221 -21.59 -9.20 -9.41
N SER A 222 -22.47 -8.89 -8.45
CA SER A 222 -23.50 -7.89 -8.64
C SER A 222 -22.89 -6.50 -8.86
N ASN A 223 -23.60 -5.64 -9.58
CA ASN A 223 -23.19 -4.24 -9.77
C ASN A 223 -22.97 -3.51 -8.43
N ALA A 224 -23.71 -3.88 -7.39
CA ALA A 224 -23.55 -3.34 -6.05
C ALA A 224 -22.21 -3.78 -5.41
N ALA A 225 -21.87 -5.07 -5.49
CA ALA A 225 -20.61 -5.61 -4.97
C ALA A 225 -19.39 -5.09 -5.74
N LEU A 226 -19.52 -4.90 -7.05
CA LEU A 226 -18.46 -4.38 -7.92
C LEU A 226 -18.42 -2.85 -7.98
N LYS A 227 -19.35 -2.16 -7.32
CA LYS A 227 -19.40 -0.69 -7.30
C LYS A 227 -18.11 -0.14 -6.71
N ARG A 228 -17.47 0.77 -7.45
CA ARG A 228 -16.25 1.47 -7.03
C ARG A 228 -16.50 2.95 -6.91
N TYR A 229 -15.79 3.58 -5.99
CA TYR A 229 -15.74 5.02 -5.86
C TYR A 229 -14.31 5.51 -6.08
N GLU A 230 -14.18 6.66 -6.74
CA GLU A 230 -12.92 7.38 -6.88
C GLU A 230 -12.62 8.11 -5.58
N CYS A 231 -11.44 7.88 -4.99
CA CYS A 231 -11.02 8.62 -3.81
C CYS A 231 -10.76 10.09 -4.14
N SER A 232 -11.36 10.99 -3.37
CA SER A 232 -11.30 12.43 -3.64
C SER A 232 -9.91 13.04 -3.59
N PHE A 233 -8.99 12.42 -2.84
CA PHE A 233 -7.64 12.98 -2.61
C PHE A 233 -6.55 12.37 -3.47
N CYS A 234 -6.78 11.21 -4.11
CA CYS A 234 -5.75 10.49 -4.86
C CYS A 234 -6.22 9.82 -6.16
N GLY A 235 -7.51 9.89 -6.48
CA GLY A 235 -8.06 9.30 -7.71
C GLY A 235 -8.12 7.77 -7.72
N LYS A 236 -7.71 7.09 -6.64
CA LYS A 236 -7.75 5.63 -6.58
C LYS A 236 -9.20 5.15 -6.57
N LEU A 237 -9.55 4.27 -7.51
CA LEU A 237 -10.81 3.51 -7.47
C LEU A 237 -10.72 2.42 -6.39
N GLU A 238 -11.66 2.42 -5.46
CA GLU A 238 -11.76 1.43 -4.39
C GLU A 238 -13.21 0.94 -4.28
N LEU A 239 -13.40 -0.32 -3.86
CA LEU A 239 -14.74 -0.90 -3.69
C LEU A 239 -15.56 -0.12 -2.66
N ALA A 240 -16.86 -0.05 -2.88
CA ALA A 240 -17.82 0.62 -1.99
C ALA A 240 -17.71 0.14 -0.53
N THR A 241 -17.42 -1.14 -0.32
CA THR A 241 -17.25 -1.76 1.01
C THR A 241 -15.97 -1.35 1.72
N ALA A 242 -14.98 -0.79 1.01
CA ALA A 242 -13.65 -0.47 1.53
C ALA A 242 -13.39 1.05 1.66
N VAL A 243 -14.28 1.90 1.12
CA VAL A 243 -14.13 3.35 1.22
C VAL A 243 -14.70 3.88 2.53
N LYS A 244 -14.12 4.98 3.02
CA LYS A 244 -14.70 5.79 4.10
C LYS A 244 -15.31 7.05 3.47
N ILE A 245 -16.50 7.40 3.93
CA ILE A 245 -17.26 8.54 3.44
C ILE A 245 -17.29 9.61 4.54
N LYS A 246 -16.99 10.86 4.19
CA LYS A 246 -16.93 11.99 5.13
C LYS A 246 -17.52 13.23 4.50
N THR A 247 -18.41 13.95 5.20
CA THR A 247 -18.91 15.23 4.72
C THR A 247 -17.79 16.28 4.70
N ILE A 248 -17.93 17.32 3.87
CA ILE A 248 -16.94 18.40 3.78
C ILE A 248 -16.74 19.09 5.14
N GLN A 249 -17.81 19.24 5.92
CA GLN A 249 -17.77 19.89 7.23
C GLN A 249 -17.09 19.00 8.29
N GLU A 250 -17.15 17.68 8.15
CA GLU A 250 -16.57 16.75 9.10
C GLU A 250 -15.06 16.56 8.97
N LEU A 251 -14.45 16.88 7.82
CA LEU A 251 -13.06 16.54 7.55
C LEU A 251 -12.23 17.80 7.31
N ASP A 252 -11.32 18.10 8.24
CA ASP A 252 -10.36 19.18 8.10
C ASP A 252 -9.23 18.78 7.12
N ILE A 253 -9.19 19.49 5.99
CA ILE A 253 -8.21 19.32 4.90
C ILE A 253 -7.14 20.43 4.86
N SER A 254 -7.09 21.32 5.85
CA SER A 254 -6.19 22.49 5.87
C SER A 254 -4.70 22.15 5.73
N MET A 255 -4.28 20.97 6.19
CA MET A 255 -2.93 20.44 5.97
C MET A 255 -2.64 20.22 4.48
N LEU A 256 -3.59 19.64 3.74
CA LEU A 256 -3.43 19.35 2.32
C LEU A 256 -3.47 20.64 1.50
N ASP A 257 -4.32 21.60 1.86
CA ASP A 257 -4.39 22.90 1.18
C ASP A 257 -3.06 23.68 1.30
N ARG A 258 -2.44 23.69 2.49
CA ARG A 258 -1.12 24.30 2.69
C ARG A 258 -0.03 23.63 1.85
N ALA A 259 -0.07 22.30 1.75
CA ALA A 259 0.88 21.54 0.94
C ALA A 259 0.70 21.86 -0.56
N VAL A 260 -0.55 21.89 -1.04
CA VAL A 260 -0.88 22.28 -2.41
C VAL A 260 -0.45 23.70 -2.71
N GLN A 261 -0.66 24.66 -1.80
CA GLN A 261 -0.22 26.04 -2.00
C GLN A 261 1.30 26.12 -2.17
N THR A 262 2.05 25.37 -1.38
CA THR A 262 3.51 25.28 -1.51
C THR A 262 3.90 24.65 -2.86
N LEU A 263 3.21 23.60 -3.28
CA LEU A 263 3.43 22.95 -4.58
C LEU A 263 3.14 23.88 -5.75
N ARG A 264 2.03 24.64 -5.73
CA ARG A 264 1.67 25.61 -6.77
C ARG A 264 2.79 26.63 -6.99
N LEU A 265 3.33 27.18 -5.90
CA LEU A 265 4.42 28.15 -5.94
C LEU A 265 5.71 27.54 -6.49
N SER A 266 6.09 26.36 -6.00
CA SER A 266 7.35 25.71 -6.38
C SER A 266 7.36 25.13 -7.81
N SER A 267 6.20 24.69 -8.32
CA SER A 267 6.08 24.07 -9.65
C SER A 267 5.55 25.00 -10.73
N SER A 268 5.12 26.22 -10.35
CA SER A 268 4.41 27.16 -11.24
C SER A 268 3.14 26.57 -11.87
N GLN A 269 2.49 25.60 -11.20
CA GLN A 269 1.25 24.98 -11.66
C GLN A 269 0.07 25.41 -10.77
N PRO A 270 -0.67 26.48 -11.12
CA PRO A 270 -1.75 26.99 -10.27
C PRO A 270 -2.96 26.05 -10.17
N ARG A 271 -3.09 25.10 -11.11
CA ARG A 271 -4.23 24.17 -11.22
C ARG A 271 -4.15 22.96 -10.28
N ILE A 272 -3.09 22.79 -9.50
CA ILE A 272 -3.00 21.68 -8.53
C ILE A 272 -4.06 21.89 -7.46
N GLU A 273 -4.87 20.88 -7.14
CA GLU A 273 -5.90 20.93 -6.09
C GLU A 273 -5.64 19.89 -4.99
N SER A 274 -6.18 20.11 -3.79
CA SER A 274 -6.04 19.18 -2.67
C SER A 274 -6.92 17.95 -2.82
N PHE A 275 -8.04 18.09 -3.53
CA PHE A 275 -8.96 17.04 -3.90
C PHE A 275 -9.58 17.34 -5.28
N LYS A 276 -10.21 16.34 -5.91
CA LYS A 276 -10.89 16.49 -7.20
C LYS A 276 -12.39 16.72 -6.99
N ALA A 277 -12.91 17.89 -7.38
CA ALA A 277 -14.31 18.24 -7.13
C ALA A 277 -15.33 17.24 -7.73
N SER A 278 -15.06 16.70 -8.92
CA SER A 278 -15.95 15.73 -9.59
C SER A 278 -16.04 14.36 -8.92
N SER A 279 -15.17 14.07 -7.95
CA SER A 279 -15.20 12.83 -7.17
C SER A 279 -16.13 12.90 -5.93
N LEU A 280 -16.71 14.07 -5.64
CA LEU A 280 -17.58 14.26 -4.48
C LEU A 280 -18.93 13.57 -4.70
N ILE A 281 -19.38 12.81 -3.70
CA ILE A 281 -20.73 12.25 -3.70
C ILE A 281 -21.69 13.38 -3.31
N ASN A 282 -22.71 13.61 -4.14
CA ASN A 282 -23.73 14.66 -3.93
C ASN A 282 -23.13 16.06 -3.71
N GLY A 283 -21.96 16.33 -4.31
CA GLY A 283 -21.26 17.62 -4.22
C GLY A 283 -20.77 18.04 -2.82
N SER A 284 -20.96 17.22 -1.80
CA SER A 284 -20.78 17.62 -0.39
C SER A 284 -20.04 16.60 0.46
N THR A 285 -19.62 15.49 -0.14
CA THR A 285 -19.08 14.34 0.59
C THR A 285 -17.81 13.80 -0.06
N TYR A 286 -16.73 13.78 0.71
CA TYR A 286 -15.45 13.17 0.36
C TYR A 286 -15.52 11.64 0.42
N VAL A 287 -14.85 11.02 -0.56
CA VAL A 287 -14.57 9.58 -0.58
C VAL A 287 -13.11 9.35 -0.27
N LEU A 288 -12.83 8.54 0.75
CA LEU A 288 -11.47 8.19 1.15
C LEU A 288 -11.22 6.70 0.87
N CYS A 289 -10.23 6.42 0.02
CA CYS A 289 -9.68 5.06 -0.07
C CYS A 289 -9.04 4.63 1.24
N HIS A 290 -8.77 3.34 1.39
CA HIS A 290 -8.15 2.79 2.60
C HIS A 290 -6.85 3.53 2.98
N LEU A 291 -5.96 3.79 2.01
CA LEU A 291 -4.66 4.41 2.25
C LEU A 291 -4.75 5.88 2.69
N CYS A 292 -5.57 6.70 2.03
CA CYS A 292 -5.80 8.08 2.46
C CYS A 292 -6.49 8.12 3.84
N GLY A 293 -7.42 7.19 4.07
CA GLY A 293 -8.11 7.04 5.35
C GLY A 293 -7.23 6.62 6.53
N LEU A 294 -6.02 6.09 6.29
CA LEU A 294 -5.01 5.84 7.35
C LEU A 294 -4.32 7.12 7.82
N SER A 295 -4.29 8.15 6.97
CA SER A 295 -3.66 9.44 7.28
C SER A 295 -4.60 10.38 8.07
N VAL A 296 -5.85 9.97 8.27
CA VAL A 296 -6.88 10.73 8.99
C VAL A 296 -7.02 10.21 10.41
N SER A 297 -6.94 11.12 11.39
CA SER A 297 -7.22 10.82 12.79
C SER A 297 -7.93 12.01 13.43
N LYS A 298 -9.00 11.74 14.19
CA LYS A 298 -9.89 12.77 14.76
C LYS A 298 -10.37 13.76 13.70
N ASN A 299 -10.89 13.26 12.59
CA ASN A 299 -11.51 14.08 11.55
C ASN A 299 -10.56 15.12 10.89
N LYS A 300 -9.24 14.89 10.94
CA LYS A 300 -8.24 15.73 10.27
C LYS A 300 -7.09 14.90 9.72
N PHE A 301 -6.45 15.37 8.65
CA PHE A 301 -5.22 14.78 8.13
C PHE A 301 -4.06 15.06 9.09
N GLN A 302 -3.37 14.00 9.53
CA GLN A 302 -2.17 14.07 10.38
C GLN A 302 -0.88 14.06 9.55
N THR A 303 -0.96 13.52 8.35
CA THR A 303 0.15 13.43 7.38
C THR A 303 -0.41 13.57 5.97
N ILE A 304 0.43 13.99 5.02
CA ILE A 304 0.07 14.04 3.60
C ILE A 304 0.11 12.59 3.06
N PRO A 305 -1.00 12.04 2.54
CA PRO A 305 -0.98 10.68 2.00
C PRO A 305 0.01 10.57 0.83
N LEU A 306 0.80 9.49 0.80
CA LEU A 306 1.85 9.30 -0.22
C LEU A 306 1.35 9.42 -1.66
N ARG A 307 0.10 9.00 -1.91
CA ARG A 307 -0.52 9.00 -3.24
C ARG A 307 -1.46 10.19 -3.49
N SER A 308 -1.52 11.17 -2.60
CA SER A 308 -2.46 12.28 -2.76
C SER A 308 -1.99 13.31 -3.80
N TYR A 309 -2.95 14.07 -4.32
CA TYR A 309 -2.67 15.23 -5.17
C TYR A 309 -1.81 16.28 -4.46
N ALA A 310 -2.02 16.45 -3.15
CA ALA A 310 -1.21 17.30 -2.28
C ALA A 310 0.26 16.83 -2.11
N ASN A 311 0.62 15.65 -2.63
CA ASN A 311 2.00 15.16 -2.71
C ASN A 311 2.60 15.29 -4.13
N GLY A 312 2.08 16.22 -4.94
CA GLY A 312 2.60 16.48 -6.30
C GLY A 312 2.21 15.41 -7.33
N LEU A 313 1.17 14.61 -7.05
CA LEU A 313 0.66 13.59 -7.96
C LEU A 313 -0.59 14.05 -8.73
N TRP A 314 -0.84 15.36 -8.75
CA TRP A 314 -1.85 15.95 -9.61
C TRP A 314 -1.36 15.93 -11.05
N ILE A 315 -2.07 15.22 -11.92
CA ILE A 315 -1.72 15.07 -13.34
C ILE A 315 -2.42 16.15 -14.19
N GLY A 316 -3.34 16.92 -13.60
CA GLY A 316 -4.22 17.82 -14.33
C GLY A 316 -5.43 17.07 -14.90
N GLU A 317 -6.06 17.70 -15.88
CA GLU A 317 -7.11 17.04 -16.63
C GLU A 317 -6.54 15.90 -17.46
N VAL A 318 -7.29 14.81 -17.55
CA VAL A 318 -6.96 13.71 -18.46
C VAL A 318 -7.03 14.28 -19.90
N PRO A 319 -5.97 14.14 -20.71
CA PRO A 319 -6.00 14.54 -22.13
C PRO A 319 -7.17 13.90 -22.88
N LEU A 320 -7.72 14.58 -23.89
CA LEU A 320 -8.87 14.10 -24.67
C LEU A 320 -8.63 12.71 -25.25
N GLU A 321 -7.40 12.46 -25.69
CA GLU A 321 -6.92 11.20 -26.25
C GLU A 321 -6.98 10.04 -25.24
N LEU A 322 -7.08 10.35 -23.94
CA LEU A 322 -7.16 9.37 -22.85
C LEU A 322 -8.53 9.33 -22.16
N ARG A 323 -9.52 10.14 -22.58
CA ARG A 323 -10.84 10.25 -21.90
C ARG A 323 -11.82 9.13 -22.25
N GLU A 324 -11.56 8.36 -23.32
CA GLU A 324 -12.51 7.36 -23.85
C GLU A 324 -11.86 6.01 -24.11
N LEU A 325 -10.81 5.68 -23.33
CA LEU A 325 -10.17 4.39 -23.45
C LEU A 325 -11.15 3.28 -23.04
N THR A 326 -11.28 2.27 -23.88
CA THR A 326 -11.95 1.02 -23.53
C THR A 326 -11.24 0.38 -22.34
N PHE A 327 -11.96 -0.46 -21.58
CA PHE A 327 -11.38 -1.21 -20.47
C PHE A 327 -10.09 -1.97 -20.89
N LEU A 328 -10.08 -2.52 -22.11
CA LEU A 328 -8.89 -3.20 -22.66
C LEU A 328 -7.72 -2.23 -22.87
N GLU A 329 -7.95 -1.04 -23.43
CA GLU A 329 -6.93 -0.03 -23.62
C GLU A 329 -6.39 0.52 -22.29
N GLU A 330 -7.26 0.76 -21.31
CA GLU A 330 -6.85 1.12 -19.95
C GLU A 330 -5.94 0.05 -19.34
N GLN A 331 -6.31 -1.23 -19.46
CA GLN A 331 -5.48 -2.35 -18.98
C GLN A 331 -4.15 -2.43 -19.74
N CYS A 332 -4.15 -2.21 -21.05
CA CYS A 332 -2.93 -2.17 -21.87
C CYS A 332 -1.99 -1.05 -21.43
N ILE A 333 -2.49 0.18 -21.23
CA ILE A 333 -1.69 1.31 -20.74
C ILE A 333 -1.19 1.06 -19.30
N ALA A 334 -2.05 0.55 -18.43
CA ALA A 334 -1.67 0.20 -17.05
C ALA A 334 -0.57 -0.88 -17.02
N ARG A 335 -0.68 -1.90 -17.88
CA ARG A 335 0.30 -2.98 -18.03
C ARG A 335 1.61 -2.50 -18.67
N ALA A 336 1.54 -1.59 -19.64
CA ALA A 336 2.72 -0.93 -20.20
C ALA A 336 3.47 -0.15 -19.11
N ARG A 337 2.76 0.52 -18.19
CA ARG A 337 3.35 1.20 -17.02
C ARG A 337 3.91 0.24 -15.95
N ALA A 338 3.36 -0.97 -15.85
CA ALA A 338 3.78 -1.97 -14.86
C ALA A 338 5.05 -2.76 -15.23
N THR A 339 5.57 -2.61 -16.46
CA THR A 339 6.75 -3.35 -16.95
C THR A 339 8.05 -2.53 -16.87
N LYS A 340 8.32 -1.87 -15.74
CA LYS A 340 9.70 -1.47 -15.42
C LYS A 340 10.51 -2.71 -15.00
N CYS A 341 11.14 -3.37 -15.96
CA CYS A 341 12.13 -4.40 -15.67
C CYS A 341 13.50 -3.72 -15.43
N MET A 342 14.03 -3.79 -14.21
CA MET A 342 15.43 -3.40 -13.96
C MET A 342 16.32 -4.61 -14.21
N TYR A 343 17.11 -4.58 -15.28
CA TYR A 343 18.18 -5.55 -15.48
C TYR A 343 19.45 -5.07 -14.79
N LYS A 344 19.92 -5.83 -13.80
CA LYS A 344 21.27 -5.65 -13.27
C LYS A 344 22.24 -6.31 -14.25
N ILE A 345 22.82 -5.53 -15.16
CA ILE A 345 23.92 -6.00 -15.99
C ILE A 345 25.14 -6.12 -15.07
N LYS A 346 25.56 -7.34 -14.76
CA LYS A 346 26.84 -7.55 -14.09
C LYS A 346 27.93 -7.32 -15.13
N LEU A 347 28.72 -6.26 -14.98
CA LEU A 347 30.01 -6.23 -15.66
C LEU A 347 30.89 -7.32 -15.06
N GLY A 348 31.75 -7.89 -15.90
CA GLY A 348 32.84 -8.75 -15.47
C GLY A 348 33.79 -8.04 -14.48
N PRO A 349 34.95 -8.63 -14.18
CA PRO A 349 35.76 -8.36 -12.98
C PRO A 349 36.24 -6.90 -12.73
N SER A 350 35.91 -5.90 -13.56
CA SER A 350 36.46 -4.53 -13.50
C SER A 350 35.50 -3.39 -13.11
N GLY A 351 34.25 -3.63 -12.71
CA GLY A 351 33.40 -2.60 -12.07
C GLY A 351 31.97 -2.48 -12.60
N GLN A 352 31.00 -2.14 -11.75
CA GLN A 352 29.57 -2.18 -12.09
C GLN A 352 29.09 -0.91 -12.80
N LEU A 353 28.45 -1.06 -13.96
CA LEU A 353 27.60 -0.03 -14.58
C LEU A 353 26.12 -0.46 -14.47
N ALA A 354 25.28 0.41 -13.92
CA ALA A 354 23.83 0.23 -13.94
C ALA A 354 23.24 1.08 -15.06
N ALA A 355 22.78 0.45 -16.15
CA ALA A 355 21.98 1.14 -17.16
C ALA A 355 20.52 1.18 -16.71
N ARG A 356 19.91 2.38 -16.70
CA ARG A 356 18.47 2.57 -16.52
C ARG A 356 17.86 2.84 -17.90
N GLY A 357 17.03 1.92 -18.38
CA GLY A 357 16.25 2.09 -19.61
C GLY A 357 14.76 1.85 -19.36
N ASN A 358 13.90 2.55 -20.10
CA ASN A 358 12.49 2.19 -20.21
C ASN A 358 12.38 1.12 -21.30
N VAL A 359 11.65 0.03 -21.04
CA VAL A 359 11.28 -0.94 -22.09
C VAL A 359 9.84 -0.64 -22.48
N CYS A 360 9.63 -0.15 -23.68
CA CYS A 360 8.30 -0.12 -24.31
C CYS A 360 8.15 -1.43 -25.07
N ILE A 361 7.35 -2.37 -24.55
CA ILE A 361 6.88 -3.49 -25.36
C ILE A 361 5.72 -2.97 -26.19
N LEU A 362 6.00 -2.63 -27.45
CA LEU A 362 4.94 -2.37 -28.42
C LEU A 362 4.30 -3.72 -28.81
N PRO A 363 2.96 -3.83 -28.86
CA PRO A 363 2.34 -4.99 -29.47
C PRO A 363 2.82 -5.10 -30.93
N GLN A 364 3.07 -6.34 -31.38
CA GLN A 364 3.47 -6.59 -32.76
C GLN A 364 2.40 -6.06 -33.74
N ASP A 365 2.89 -5.60 -34.89
CA ASP A 365 2.13 -5.03 -35.99
C ASP A 365 0.87 -5.85 -36.31
N THR A 366 -0.29 -5.21 -36.24
CA THR A 366 -1.60 -5.77 -36.58
C THR A 366 -1.93 -5.62 -38.07
N SER A 367 -0.94 -5.38 -38.94
CA SER A 367 -1.13 -5.34 -40.40
C SER A 367 -1.82 -6.59 -40.97
N SER A 368 -1.96 -7.67 -40.20
CA SER A 368 -2.77 -8.84 -40.52
C SER A 368 -4.29 -8.72 -40.25
N PHE A 369 -4.80 -7.59 -39.73
CA PHE A 369 -6.23 -7.40 -39.41
C PHE A 369 -7.01 -6.54 -40.42
N VAL A 370 -6.41 -6.23 -41.58
CA VAL A 370 -7.18 -5.74 -42.73
C VAL A 370 -7.28 -6.87 -43.74
N SER A 371 -8.39 -7.60 -43.68
CA SER A 371 -8.92 -8.42 -44.77
C SER A 371 -10.40 -8.15 -44.92
#